data_AF-A0A847M5S5-F1
#
_entry.id   AF-A0A847M5S5-F1
#
_cell.length_a   1.000
_cell.length_b   1.000
_cell.length_c   1.000
_cell.angle_alpha   90.00
_cell.angle_beta   90.00
_cell.angle_gamma   90.00
#
_symmetry.space_group_name_H-M   'P 1'
#
loop_
_entity.id
_entity.type
_entity.pdbx_description
1 polymer ?
#
loop_
_entity_poly.entity_id
_entity_poly.type
_entity_poly.pdbx_seq_one_letter_code
_entity_poly.pdbx_strand_id
1 'polypeptide(L)'
;MSVPLYSMIDVAPTLAAIMGVPAPAQSNGEPLAEILNGLDRGRRCALLVPDALGMHPWSLWKDEMPFFTALVEARHVVLRSVMPTITPVNFATMVTGVDQSVHGIGTYNDNIQCETLFDVLGAQGKQGAAYGQESCTMGQLIYPIAQAGRRVPRYEDDQSVEALLADATEISPAFIITQLVTTDDVFHRFKPSNPEVVPYVRDTDVRLKRLVEGLSELEYAVMILADHGQHDGEERGTHGTDSDEDSLVPCTWIT
;
A
#
# COMPACT_ATOMS: atom_id res chain seq x y z
N MET A 1 -14.73 19.77 8.70
CA MET A 1 -15.28 18.95 7.59
C MET A 1 -14.98 17.50 7.93
N SER A 2 -15.93 16.59 7.77
CA SER A 2 -15.66 15.15 7.98
C SER A 2 -14.67 14.68 6.92
N VAL A 3 -13.66 13.89 7.32
CA VAL A 3 -12.74 13.27 6.35
C VAL A 3 -13.55 12.27 5.50
N PRO A 4 -13.46 12.31 4.16
CA PRO A 4 -14.12 11.34 3.30
C PRO A 4 -13.73 9.90 3.64
N LEU A 5 -14.71 9.00 3.66
CA LEU A 5 -14.53 7.57 3.87
C LEU A 5 -14.84 6.81 2.58
N TYR A 6 -13.86 6.06 2.08
CA TYR A 6 -13.94 5.25 0.87
C TYR A 6 -13.62 3.78 1.17
N SER A 7 -13.65 2.92 0.16
CA SER A 7 -13.32 1.50 0.29
C SER A 7 -11.98 1.18 -0.36
N MET A 8 -11.29 0.14 0.13
CA MET A 8 -10.04 -0.33 -0.47
C MET A 8 -10.22 -0.74 -1.95
N ILE A 9 -11.44 -1.14 -2.36
CA ILE A 9 -11.75 -1.47 -3.77
C ILE A 9 -11.58 -0.26 -4.71
N ASP A 10 -11.62 0.97 -4.18
CA ASP A 10 -11.49 2.20 -4.95
C ASP A 10 -10.02 2.49 -5.35
N VAL A 11 -9.06 1.76 -4.78
CA VAL A 11 -7.62 1.97 -5.03
C VAL A 11 -7.22 1.60 -6.45
N ALA A 12 -7.53 0.40 -6.92
CA ALA A 12 -7.15 -0.04 -8.26
C ALA A 12 -7.70 0.87 -9.38
N PRO A 13 -8.99 1.24 -9.41
CA PRO A 13 -9.51 2.15 -10.44
C PRO A 13 -8.93 3.57 -10.32
N THR A 14 -8.56 4.02 -9.11
CA THR A 14 -7.83 5.28 -8.93
C THR A 14 -6.45 5.24 -9.56
N LEU A 15 -5.67 4.20 -9.27
CA LEU A 15 -4.33 4.00 -9.86
C LEU A 15 -4.41 3.91 -11.39
N ALA A 16 -5.38 3.14 -11.92
CA ALA A 16 -5.62 3.05 -13.35
C ALA A 16 -5.90 4.42 -13.98
N ALA A 17 -6.74 5.23 -13.35
CA ALA A 17 -7.06 6.57 -13.81
C ALA A 17 -5.84 7.51 -13.81
N ILE A 18 -4.97 7.43 -12.79
CA ILE A 18 -3.69 8.18 -12.73
C ILE A 18 -2.79 7.78 -13.91
N MET A 19 -2.65 6.48 -14.18
CA MET A 19 -1.80 5.95 -15.24
C MET A 19 -2.40 6.09 -16.66
N GLY A 20 -3.64 6.56 -16.76
CA GLY A 20 -4.36 6.71 -18.02
C GLY A 20 -4.62 5.36 -18.71
N VAL A 21 -4.92 4.32 -17.93
CA VAL A 21 -5.26 2.97 -18.40
C VAL A 21 -6.68 2.58 -17.94
N PRO A 22 -7.34 1.59 -18.57
CA PRO A 22 -8.59 1.05 -18.06
C PRO A 22 -8.43 0.49 -16.63
N ALA A 23 -9.47 0.52 -15.81
CA ALA A 23 -9.48 -0.27 -14.59
C ALA A 23 -9.53 -1.77 -14.92
N PRO A 24 -9.09 -2.67 -14.03
CA PRO A 24 -9.27 -4.10 -14.21
C PRO A 24 -10.75 -4.44 -14.47
N ALA A 25 -11.03 -5.40 -15.35
CA ALA A 25 -12.37 -5.63 -15.91
C ALA A 25 -13.44 -5.95 -14.87
N GLN A 26 -13.06 -6.60 -13.77
CA GLN A 26 -13.95 -6.93 -12.66
C GLN A 26 -14.07 -5.82 -11.61
N SER A 27 -13.19 -4.80 -11.65
CA SER A 27 -13.16 -3.70 -10.69
C SER A 27 -14.54 -3.10 -10.52
N ASN A 28 -15.00 -3.00 -9.27
CA ASN A 28 -16.30 -2.44 -8.92
C ASN A 28 -16.21 -1.23 -7.97
N GLY A 29 -14.99 -0.80 -7.63
CA GLY A 29 -14.75 0.50 -7.02
C GLY A 29 -14.80 1.67 -8.01
N GLU A 30 -14.79 2.88 -7.47
CA GLU A 30 -14.82 4.13 -8.24
C GLU A 30 -13.52 4.93 -8.03
N PRO A 31 -12.97 5.58 -9.07
CA PRO A 31 -11.78 6.42 -8.90
C PRO A 31 -12.03 7.58 -7.92
N LEU A 32 -11.12 7.75 -6.95
CA LEU A 32 -11.22 8.74 -5.90
C LEU A 32 -11.00 10.16 -6.44
N ALA A 33 -12.06 10.96 -6.48
CA ALA A 33 -12.04 12.31 -7.06
C ALA A 33 -11.03 13.22 -6.35
N GLU A 34 -10.87 13.11 -5.03
CA GLU A 34 -9.92 13.89 -4.24
C GLU A 34 -8.48 13.69 -4.69
N ILE A 35 -8.13 12.46 -5.07
CA ILE A 35 -6.79 12.13 -5.55
C ILE A 35 -6.62 12.64 -6.97
N LEU A 36 -7.61 12.42 -7.83
CA LEU A 36 -7.54 12.81 -9.24
C LEU A 36 -7.63 14.33 -9.48
N ASN A 37 -8.20 15.08 -8.54
CA ASN A 37 -8.32 16.53 -8.64
C ASN A 37 -6.93 17.19 -8.57
N GLY A 38 -6.48 17.75 -9.68
CA GLY A 38 -5.17 18.40 -9.80
C GLY A 38 -4.04 17.49 -10.27
N LEU A 39 -4.34 16.23 -10.63
CA LEU A 39 -3.40 15.32 -11.29
C LEU A 39 -3.57 15.34 -12.81
N ASP A 40 -2.47 15.58 -13.51
CA ASP A 40 -2.37 15.24 -14.93
C ASP A 40 -2.41 13.71 -15.09
N ARG A 41 -3.34 13.22 -15.92
CA ARG A 41 -3.49 11.79 -16.20
C ARG A 41 -2.37 11.30 -17.13
N GLY A 42 -2.09 10.00 -17.06
CA GLY A 42 -1.05 9.35 -17.87
C GLY A 42 0.33 9.35 -17.21
N ARG A 43 0.40 9.61 -15.90
CA ARG A 43 1.66 9.62 -15.15
C ARG A 43 2.04 8.22 -14.68
N ARG A 44 3.33 8.02 -14.44
CA ARG A 44 3.80 6.87 -13.68
C ARG A 44 3.33 7.01 -12.23
N CYS A 45 2.94 5.91 -11.61
CA CYS A 45 2.41 5.91 -10.26
C CYS A 45 3.14 4.92 -9.35
N ALA A 46 3.37 5.30 -8.10
CA ALA A 46 3.90 4.43 -7.07
C ALA A 46 2.91 4.33 -5.91
N LEU A 47 2.69 3.11 -5.42
CA LEU A 47 1.91 2.80 -4.24
C LEU A 47 2.85 2.29 -3.13
N LEU A 48 3.00 3.08 -2.08
CA LEU A 48 3.81 2.74 -0.91
C LEU A 48 2.89 2.25 0.21
N VAL A 49 3.10 1.03 0.68
CA VAL A 49 2.21 0.39 1.67
C VAL A 49 2.96 0.12 2.98
N PRO A 50 2.89 1.02 3.97
CA PRO A 50 3.32 0.71 5.34
C PRO A 50 2.32 -0.27 5.99
N ASP A 51 2.72 -1.53 6.11
CA ASP A 51 1.86 -2.63 6.53
C ASP A 51 1.30 -2.42 7.95
N ALA A 52 0.01 -2.67 8.14
CA ALA A 52 -0.70 -2.50 9.42
C ALA A 52 -0.68 -1.08 10.05
N LEU A 53 -0.18 -0.04 9.35
CA LEU A 53 -0.12 1.34 9.86
C LEU A 53 -1.47 2.08 9.67
N GLY A 54 -2.55 1.50 10.19
CA GLY A 54 -3.90 2.07 10.13
C GLY A 54 -4.09 3.32 10.99
N MET A 55 -5.31 3.86 11.00
CA MET A 55 -5.66 5.09 11.72
C MET A 55 -5.40 4.98 13.22
N HIS A 56 -5.60 3.80 13.82
CA HIS A 56 -5.36 3.57 15.24
C HIS A 56 -3.84 3.62 15.59
N PRO A 57 -2.96 2.77 15.02
CA PRO A 57 -1.51 2.89 15.24
C PRO A 57 -0.94 4.26 14.87
N TRP A 58 -1.40 4.87 13.77
CA TRP A 58 -0.99 6.23 13.42
C TRP A 58 -1.36 7.25 14.50
N SER A 59 -2.58 7.20 15.04
CA SER A 59 -3.01 8.16 16.07
C SER A 59 -2.20 8.06 17.36
N LEU A 60 -1.68 6.88 17.70
CA LEU A 60 -0.83 6.66 18.87
C LEU A 60 0.56 7.27 18.70
N TRP A 61 1.11 7.25 17.48
CA TRP A 61 2.52 7.54 17.22
C TRP A 61 2.78 8.61 16.16
N LYS A 62 1.77 9.38 15.75
CA LYS A 62 1.90 10.41 14.71
C LYS A 62 3.01 11.43 14.98
N ASP A 63 3.27 11.75 16.25
CA ASP A 63 4.33 12.68 16.67
C ASP A 63 5.74 12.07 16.46
N GLU A 64 5.82 10.75 16.32
CA GLU A 64 7.05 10.00 16.04
C GLU A 64 7.29 9.74 14.54
N MET A 65 6.33 10.11 13.69
CA MET A 65 6.39 9.97 12.23
C MET A 65 6.14 11.33 11.55
N PRO A 66 7.00 12.34 11.80
CA PRO A 66 6.72 13.72 11.39
C PRO A 66 6.59 13.87 9.87
N PHE A 67 7.29 13.08 9.05
CA PHE A 67 7.17 13.18 7.60
C PHE A 67 5.80 12.67 7.12
N PHE A 68 5.43 11.45 7.48
CA PHE A 68 4.15 10.85 7.09
C PHE A 68 2.97 11.63 7.66
N THR A 69 3.04 12.04 8.93
CA THR A 69 2.02 12.86 9.57
C THR A 69 1.83 14.20 8.86
N ALA A 70 2.91 14.87 8.45
CA ALA A 70 2.79 16.11 7.68
C ALA A 70 2.06 15.92 6.34
N LEU A 71 2.28 14.79 5.65
CA LEU A 71 1.55 14.46 4.42
C LEU A 71 0.06 14.21 4.69
N VAL A 72 -0.24 13.40 5.70
CA VAL A 72 -1.62 13.07 6.09
C VAL A 72 -2.37 14.35 6.52
N GLU A 73 -1.77 15.19 7.37
CA GLU A 73 -2.40 16.44 7.82
C GLU A 73 -2.57 17.47 6.70
N ALA A 74 -1.67 17.50 5.72
CA ALA A 74 -1.80 18.36 4.56
C ALA A 74 -2.98 17.93 3.66
N ARG A 75 -3.13 16.62 3.43
CA ARG A 75 -4.25 16.03 2.68
C ARG A 75 -4.31 14.52 2.89
N HIS A 76 -5.50 14.01 3.19
CA HIS A 76 -5.78 12.58 3.17
C HIS A 76 -7.26 12.30 2.95
N VAL A 77 -7.55 11.07 2.57
CA VAL A 77 -8.84 10.41 2.75
C VAL A 77 -8.65 9.22 3.69
N VAL A 78 -9.74 8.69 4.23
CA VAL A 78 -9.72 7.42 4.97
C VAL A 78 -10.30 6.34 4.07
N LEU A 79 -9.62 5.20 3.99
CA LEU A 79 -10.15 4.01 3.32
C LEU A 79 -10.58 3.00 4.38
N ARG A 80 -11.62 2.22 4.07
CA ARG A 80 -11.97 1.01 4.80
C ARG A 80 -11.42 -0.21 4.04
N SER A 81 -10.52 -0.94 4.68
CA SER A 81 -10.02 -2.24 4.23
C SER A 81 -11.18 -3.22 4.05
N VAL A 82 -11.09 -4.09 3.04
CA VAL A 82 -12.10 -5.14 2.85
C VAL A 82 -11.87 -6.29 3.83
N MET A 83 -12.92 -7.08 4.04
CA MET A 83 -12.88 -8.22 4.95
C MET A 83 -12.34 -9.49 4.29
N PRO A 84 -11.58 -10.32 5.03
CA PRO A 84 -10.97 -10.00 6.32
C PRO A 84 -9.87 -8.95 6.17
N THR A 85 -9.67 -8.11 7.19
CA THR A 85 -8.67 -7.03 7.24
C THR A 85 -7.26 -7.58 7.45
N ILE A 86 -6.81 -8.38 6.49
CA ILE A 86 -5.50 -9.02 6.48
C ILE A 86 -4.74 -8.69 5.20
N THR A 87 -3.41 -8.76 5.28
CA THR A 87 -2.50 -8.34 4.21
C THR A 87 -2.77 -8.99 2.85
N PRO A 88 -2.87 -10.33 2.71
CA PRO A 88 -3.06 -10.94 1.39
C PRO A 88 -4.34 -10.47 0.67
N VAL A 89 -5.41 -10.28 1.44
CA VAL A 89 -6.71 -9.85 0.92
C VAL A 89 -6.64 -8.40 0.43
N ASN A 90 -6.13 -7.50 1.25
CA ASN A 90 -6.14 -6.08 0.92
C ASN A 90 -5.11 -5.74 -0.15
N PHE A 91 -3.94 -6.39 -0.21
CA PHE A 91 -3.02 -6.25 -1.34
C PHE A 91 -3.62 -6.74 -2.66
N ALA A 92 -4.33 -7.88 -2.65
CA ALA A 92 -5.05 -8.34 -3.85
C ALA A 92 -6.14 -7.33 -4.26
N THR A 93 -6.87 -6.78 -3.30
CA THR A 93 -7.88 -5.73 -3.53
C THR A 93 -7.27 -4.48 -4.16
N MET A 94 -6.13 -3.99 -3.68
CA MET A 94 -5.46 -2.80 -4.22
C MET A 94 -5.08 -2.92 -5.69
N VAL A 95 -4.81 -4.15 -6.18
CA VAL A 95 -4.40 -4.38 -7.57
C VAL A 95 -5.52 -4.90 -8.47
N THR A 96 -6.70 -5.23 -7.91
CA THR A 96 -7.84 -5.79 -8.66
C THR A 96 -9.08 -4.89 -8.64
N GLY A 97 -9.26 -4.09 -7.59
CA GLY A 97 -10.42 -3.21 -7.41
C GLY A 97 -11.70 -3.96 -7.04
N VAL A 98 -11.58 -5.14 -6.44
CA VAL A 98 -12.69 -5.99 -5.98
C VAL A 98 -12.39 -6.58 -4.61
N ASP A 99 -13.40 -7.11 -3.93
CA ASP A 99 -13.25 -7.80 -2.65
C ASP A 99 -12.88 -9.29 -2.80
N GLN A 100 -12.68 -9.95 -1.64
CA GLN A 100 -12.27 -11.35 -1.54
C GLN A 100 -13.17 -12.34 -2.30
N SER A 101 -14.48 -12.07 -2.39
CA SER A 101 -15.41 -12.96 -3.06
C SER A 101 -15.15 -13.07 -4.58
N VAL A 102 -14.45 -12.10 -5.15
CA VAL A 102 -14.10 -12.05 -6.58
C VAL A 102 -12.63 -12.42 -6.82
N HIS A 103 -11.68 -11.80 -6.10
CA HIS A 103 -10.25 -12.07 -6.33
C HIS A 103 -9.78 -13.41 -5.74
N GLY A 104 -10.53 -13.99 -4.79
CA GLY A 104 -10.35 -15.35 -4.28
C GLY A 104 -9.16 -15.59 -3.34
N ILE A 105 -8.57 -14.52 -2.78
CA ILE A 105 -7.35 -14.63 -1.95
C ILE A 105 -7.74 -14.70 -0.47
N GLY A 106 -7.34 -15.75 0.23
CA GLY A 106 -7.37 -15.85 1.69
C GLY A 106 -5.98 -15.90 2.33
N THR A 107 -4.97 -16.33 1.59
CA THR A 107 -3.56 -16.38 2.01
C THR A 107 -2.64 -15.99 0.85
N TYR A 108 -1.41 -15.57 1.15
CA TYR A 108 -0.42 -15.23 0.12
C TYR A 108 0.03 -16.43 -0.75
N ASN A 109 -0.43 -17.65 -0.44
CA ASN A 109 -0.20 -18.85 -1.26
C ASN A 109 -1.30 -19.10 -2.30
N ASP A 110 -2.39 -18.33 -2.26
CA ASP A 110 -3.46 -18.42 -3.24
C ASP A 110 -3.07 -17.71 -4.54
N ASN A 111 -3.85 -17.94 -5.61
CA ASN A 111 -3.67 -17.27 -6.89
C ASN A 111 -4.82 -16.28 -7.12
N ILE A 112 -4.52 -15.10 -7.65
CA ILE A 112 -5.58 -14.11 -7.95
C ILE A 112 -6.42 -14.64 -9.13
N GLN A 113 -7.75 -14.63 -8.97
CA GLN A 113 -8.69 -15.26 -9.92
C GLN A 113 -9.30 -14.28 -10.94
N CYS A 114 -8.89 -13.01 -10.93
CA CYS A 114 -9.43 -11.96 -11.79
C CYS A 114 -8.30 -11.10 -12.39
N GLU A 115 -8.66 -10.19 -13.31
CA GLU A 115 -7.68 -9.28 -13.92
C GLU A 115 -7.10 -8.35 -12.85
N THR A 116 -5.81 -8.06 -12.98
CA THR A 116 -5.06 -7.13 -12.13
C THR A 116 -4.60 -5.91 -12.92
N LEU A 117 -4.17 -4.86 -12.21
CA LEU A 117 -3.47 -3.73 -12.84
C LEU A 117 -2.24 -4.17 -13.64
N PHE A 118 -1.56 -5.24 -13.23
CA PHE A 118 -0.42 -5.77 -13.98
C PHE A 118 -0.84 -6.36 -15.32
N ASP A 119 -1.98 -7.05 -15.40
CA ASP A 119 -2.52 -7.57 -16.66
C ASP A 119 -2.90 -6.43 -17.61
N VAL A 120 -3.59 -5.42 -17.09
CA VAL A 120 -3.98 -4.22 -17.85
C VAL A 120 -2.77 -3.48 -18.42
N LEU A 121 -1.70 -3.34 -17.63
CA LEU A 121 -0.46 -2.70 -18.07
C LEU A 121 0.25 -3.55 -19.13
N GLY A 122 0.35 -4.86 -18.90
CA GLY A 122 0.95 -5.80 -19.84
C GLY A 122 0.26 -5.81 -21.20
N ALA A 123 -1.08 -5.78 -21.22
CA ALA A 123 -1.87 -5.69 -22.44
C ALA A 123 -1.60 -4.41 -23.27
N GLN A 124 -1.07 -3.36 -22.63
CA GLN A 124 -0.69 -2.11 -23.26
C GLN A 124 0.83 -1.97 -23.47
N GLY A 125 1.61 -3.04 -23.24
CA GLY A 125 3.06 -3.01 -23.35
C GLY A 125 3.75 -2.15 -22.29
N LYS A 126 3.06 -1.84 -21.18
CA LYS A 126 3.61 -1.13 -20.02
C LYS A 126 4.04 -2.15 -18.96
N GLN A 127 4.94 -1.74 -18.06
CA GLN A 127 5.40 -2.57 -16.95
C GLN A 127 4.88 -2.05 -15.63
N GLY A 128 4.32 -2.93 -14.80
CA GLY A 128 4.23 -2.74 -13.36
C GLY A 128 5.35 -3.49 -12.64
N ALA A 129 5.80 -2.95 -11.52
CA ALA A 129 6.88 -3.52 -10.71
C ALA A 129 6.48 -3.67 -9.23
N ALA A 130 6.92 -4.77 -8.62
CA ALA A 130 6.61 -5.12 -7.25
C ALA A 130 7.89 -5.35 -6.44
N TYR A 131 8.00 -4.69 -5.27
CA TYR A 131 9.18 -4.76 -4.40
C TYR A 131 8.78 -5.15 -3.00
N GLY A 132 9.37 -6.20 -2.47
CA GLY A 132 9.13 -6.59 -1.10
C GLY A 132 10.01 -7.73 -0.66
N GLN A 133 9.77 -8.17 0.56
CA GLN A 133 10.60 -9.19 1.19
C GLN A 133 10.17 -10.60 0.80
N GLU A 134 11.07 -11.57 0.96
CA GLU A 134 10.75 -12.98 0.87
C GLU A 134 9.74 -13.38 1.95
N SER A 135 8.86 -14.33 1.63
CA SER A 135 7.88 -14.88 2.58
C SER A 135 6.93 -13.84 3.19
N CYS A 136 6.68 -12.71 2.52
CA CYS A 136 5.55 -11.82 2.79
C CYS A 136 4.57 -11.80 1.59
N THR A 137 3.42 -11.16 1.78
CA THR A 137 2.40 -10.99 0.73
C THR A 137 2.97 -10.41 -0.55
N MET A 138 3.77 -9.34 -0.47
CA MET A 138 4.38 -8.74 -1.65
C MET A 138 5.28 -9.73 -2.40
N GLY A 139 6.12 -10.51 -1.70
CA GLY A 139 7.04 -11.45 -2.34
C GLY A 139 6.42 -12.77 -2.82
N GLN A 140 5.30 -13.20 -2.23
CA GLN A 140 4.66 -14.49 -2.55
C GLN A 140 3.43 -14.35 -3.44
N LEU A 141 2.67 -13.25 -3.32
CA LEU A 141 1.42 -13.04 -4.04
C LEU A 141 1.56 -12.02 -5.18
N ILE A 142 2.15 -10.86 -4.91
CA ILE A 142 2.15 -9.73 -5.86
C ILE A 142 3.34 -9.77 -6.81
N TYR A 143 4.53 -10.07 -6.30
CA TYR A 143 5.75 -10.18 -7.12
C TYR A 143 5.61 -11.15 -8.31
N PRO A 144 5.04 -12.37 -8.15
CA PRO A 144 4.94 -13.31 -9.26
C PRO A 144 4.07 -12.86 -10.45
N ILE A 145 3.16 -11.90 -10.24
CA ILE A 145 2.26 -11.39 -11.29
C ILE A 145 2.74 -10.07 -11.91
N ALA A 146 3.76 -9.43 -11.33
CA ALA A 146 4.33 -8.19 -11.83
C ALA A 146 5.28 -8.45 -13.03
N GLN A 147 5.40 -7.48 -13.94
CA GLN A 147 6.32 -7.59 -15.08
C GLN A 147 7.80 -7.41 -14.67
N ALA A 148 8.05 -6.73 -13.55
CA ALA A 148 9.37 -6.45 -13.04
C ALA A 148 9.36 -6.35 -11.50
N GLY A 149 10.53 -6.16 -10.91
CA GLY A 149 10.69 -5.93 -9.48
C GLY A 149 11.69 -6.89 -8.84
N ARG A 150 11.78 -6.84 -7.52
CA ARG A 150 12.75 -7.62 -6.74
C ARG A 150 12.15 -8.17 -5.46
N ARG A 151 12.61 -9.37 -5.10
CA ARG A 151 12.45 -9.92 -3.76
C ARG A 151 13.77 -9.81 -3.03
N VAL A 152 13.71 -9.29 -1.82
CA VAL A 152 14.88 -9.16 -0.93
C VAL A 152 14.71 -10.07 0.27
N PRO A 153 15.77 -10.38 1.04
CA PRO A 153 15.64 -11.20 2.24
C PRO A 153 14.63 -10.65 3.25
N ARG A 154 14.13 -11.52 4.14
CA ARG A 154 13.20 -11.11 5.21
C ARG A 154 13.89 -10.17 6.23
N TYR A 155 13.10 -9.26 6.79
CA TYR A 155 13.44 -8.20 7.73
C TYR A 155 14.34 -7.09 7.16
N GLU A 156 14.28 -6.87 5.84
CA GLU A 156 15.14 -5.95 5.10
C GLU A 156 14.34 -4.92 4.28
N ASP A 157 13.50 -4.11 4.95
CA ASP A 157 12.75 -3.03 4.28
C ASP A 157 13.68 -2.04 3.56
N ASP A 158 14.87 -1.76 4.11
CA ASP A 158 15.85 -0.88 3.46
C ASP A 158 16.32 -1.42 2.10
N GLN A 159 16.51 -2.74 1.97
CA GLN A 159 16.86 -3.33 0.69
C GLN A 159 15.70 -3.25 -0.32
N SER A 160 14.46 -3.31 0.15
CA SER A 160 13.28 -3.09 -0.71
C SER A 160 13.22 -1.64 -1.20
N VAL A 161 13.53 -0.67 -0.34
CA VAL A 161 13.63 0.76 -0.70
C VAL A 161 14.73 1.00 -1.73
N GLU A 162 15.92 0.44 -1.51
CA GLU A 162 17.06 0.59 -2.41
C GLU A 162 16.81 -0.04 -3.79
N ALA A 163 16.27 -1.27 -3.80
CA ALA A 163 15.87 -1.97 -5.01
C ALA A 163 14.86 -1.17 -5.84
N LEU A 164 13.83 -0.65 -5.17
CA LEU A 164 12.78 0.14 -5.81
C LEU A 164 13.34 1.41 -6.45
N LEU A 165 14.14 2.18 -5.72
CA LEU A 165 14.67 3.45 -6.24
C LEU A 165 15.66 3.24 -7.39
N ALA A 166 16.48 2.18 -7.32
CA ALA A 166 17.36 1.80 -8.43
C ALA A 166 16.55 1.48 -9.68
N ASP A 167 15.58 0.58 -9.58
CA ASP A 167 14.78 0.14 -10.71
C ASP A 167 13.82 1.24 -11.22
N ALA A 168 13.30 2.12 -10.34
CA ALA A 168 12.52 3.29 -10.74
C ALA A 168 13.31 4.21 -11.69
N THR A 169 14.63 4.28 -11.52
CA THR A 169 15.55 5.02 -12.39
C THR A 169 15.89 4.22 -13.64
N GLU A 170 16.32 2.96 -13.49
CA GLU A 170 16.89 2.16 -14.58
C GLU A 170 15.84 1.64 -15.58
N ILE A 171 14.69 1.17 -15.08
CA ILE A 171 13.65 0.55 -15.91
C ILE A 171 12.37 1.39 -15.99
N SER A 172 12.17 2.33 -15.08
CA SER A 172 11.11 3.36 -15.21
C SER A 172 9.68 2.81 -15.42
N PRO A 173 9.20 1.85 -14.59
CA PRO A 173 7.89 1.22 -14.76
C PRO A 173 6.73 2.23 -14.68
N ALA A 174 5.61 1.89 -15.32
CA ALA A 174 4.39 2.69 -15.25
C ALA A 174 3.72 2.63 -13.87
N PHE A 175 3.87 1.49 -13.18
CA PHE A 175 3.35 1.26 -11.84
C PHE A 175 4.42 0.66 -10.94
N ILE A 176 4.51 1.14 -9.70
CA ILE A 176 5.32 0.56 -8.65
C ILE A 176 4.42 0.27 -7.45
N ILE A 177 4.59 -0.89 -6.81
CA ILE A 177 4.02 -1.17 -5.49
C ILE A 177 5.09 -1.75 -4.57
N THR A 178 5.09 -1.32 -3.31
CA THR A 178 5.99 -1.87 -2.28
C THR A 178 5.28 -2.04 -0.94
N GLN A 179 5.67 -3.09 -0.22
CA GLN A 179 5.22 -3.37 1.15
C GLN A 179 6.38 -3.11 2.11
N LEU A 180 6.21 -2.19 3.05
CA LEU A 180 7.10 -2.02 4.19
C LEU A 180 6.54 -2.84 5.35
N VAL A 181 7.16 -3.99 5.63
CA VAL A 181 6.59 -5.04 6.51
C VAL A 181 6.84 -4.74 7.99
N THR A 182 7.83 -3.90 8.30
CA THR A 182 8.35 -3.74 9.67
C THR A 182 7.26 -3.42 10.69
N THR A 183 6.30 -2.55 10.36
CA THR A 183 5.24 -2.12 11.27
C THR A 183 4.33 -3.25 11.72
N ASP A 184 3.85 -4.09 10.79
CA ASP A 184 3.04 -5.27 11.14
C ASP A 184 3.80 -6.27 12.02
N ASP A 185 5.05 -6.59 11.66
CA ASP A 185 5.90 -7.51 12.42
C ASP A 185 6.10 -7.05 13.88
N VAL A 186 6.33 -5.75 14.09
CA VAL A 186 6.60 -5.21 15.44
C VAL A 186 5.32 -4.99 16.26
N PHE A 187 4.21 -4.63 15.61
CA PHE A 187 2.92 -4.52 16.28
C PHE A 187 2.42 -5.89 16.73
N HIS A 188 2.59 -6.93 15.91
CA HIS A 188 2.35 -8.30 16.34
C HIS A 188 3.25 -8.72 17.49
N ARG A 189 4.49 -8.23 17.57
CA ARG A 189 5.40 -8.58 18.66
C ARG A 189 5.07 -7.86 19.97
N PHE A 190 4.81 -6.56 19.93
CA PHE A 190 4.77 -5.70 21.12
C PHE A 190 3.40 -5.15 21.47
N LYS A 191 2.44 -5.23 20.54
CA LYS A 191 1.19 -4.45 20.46
C LYS A 191 1.40 -3.05 19.89
N PRO A 192 0.44 -2.51 19.12
CA PRO A 192 0.55 -1.17 18.55
C PRO A 192 0.65 -0.07 19.62
N SER A 193 0.09 -0.23 20.83
CA SER A 193 0.21 0.79 21.89
C SER A 193 1.53 0.81 22.66
N ASN A 194 2.42 -0.15 22.42
CA ASN A 194 3.62 -0.33 23.24
C ASN A 194 4.76 0.62 22.79
N PRO A 195 5.37 1.41 23.69
CA PRO A 195 6.49 2.30 23.35
C PRO A 195 7.70 1.64 22.69
N GLU A 196 7.88 0.32 22.83
CA GLU A 196 8.93 -0.46 22.12
C GLU A 196 8.81 -0.38 20.59
N VAL A 197 7.64 -0.01 20.04
CA VAL A 197 7.43 0.14 18.59
C VAL A 197 8.00 1.47 18.04
N VAL A 198 8.28 2.45 18.91
CA VAL A 198 8.66 3.82 18.51
C VAL A 198 9.87 3.87 17.57
N PRO A 199 10.99 3.15 17.83
CA PRO A 199 12.12 3.14 16.91
C PRO A 199 11.74 2.66 15.50
N TYR A 200 10.85 1.67 15.41
CA TYR A 200 10.47 1.05 14.15
C TYR A 200 9.54 1.93 13.31
N VAL A 201 8.57 2.60 13.94
CA VAL A 201 7.71 3.57 13.23
C VAL A 201 8.51 4.78 12.76
N ARG A 202 9.52 5.23 13.53
CA ARG A 202 10.48 6.27 13.09
C ARG A 202 11.29 5.83 11.88
N ASP A 203 11.79 4.58 11.88
CA ASP A 203 12.54 4.07 10.73
C ASP A 203 11.64 3.92 9.49
N THR A 204 10.38 3.51 9.66
CA THR A 204 9.38 3.51 8.57
C THR A 204 9.13 4.91 8.02
N ASP A 205 9.02 5.93 8.88
CA ASP A 205 8.88 7.34 8.46
C ASP A 205 10.07 7.81 7.60
N VAL A 206 11.30 7.46 8.01
CA VAL A 206 12.53 7.73 7.25
C VAL A 206 12.52 7.04 5.88
N ARG A 207 12.06 5.79 5.81
CA ARG A 207 11.96 5.04 4.54
C ARG A 207 10.91 5.65 3.61
N LEU A 208 9.74 6.01 4.13
CA LEU A 208 8.70 6.70 3.37
C LEU A 208 9.22 8.03 2.81
N LYS A 209 9.96 8.80 3.62
CA LYS A 209 10.59 10.04 3.17
C LYS A 209 11.54 9.81 1.99
N ARG A 210 12.47 8.85 2.13
CA ARG A 210 13.43 8.51 1.06
C ARG A 210 12.73 8.09 -0.23
N LEU A 211 11.72 7.23 -0.12
CA LEU A 211 10.94 6.77 -1.27
C LEU A 211 10.22 7.92 -1.97
N VAL A 212 9.51 8.76 -1.20
CA VAL A 212 8.79 9.91 -1.74
C VAL A 212 9.73 10.88 -2.44
N GLU A 213 10.84 11.27 -1.81
CA GLU A 213 11.79 12.23 -2.37
C GLU A 213 12.36 11.69 -3.70
N GLY A 214 12.85 10.45 -3.71
CA GLY A 214 13.42 9.84 -4.92
C GLY A 214 12.40 9.62 -6.04
N LEU A 215 11.18 9.18 -5.71
CA LEU A 215 10.12 8.98 -6.71
C LEU A 215 9.58 10.31 -7.28
N SER A 216 9.54 11.36 -6.46
CA SER A 216 9.11 12.70 -6.89
C SER A 216 10.11 13.32 -7.86
N GLU A 217 11.42 13.13 -7.64
CA GLU A 217 12.46 13.55 -8.59
C GLU A 217 12.33 12.85 -9.96
N LEU A 218 11.76 11.65 -9.97
CA LEU A 218 11.45 10.87 -11.17
C LEU A 218 10.02 11.10 -11.69
N GLU A 219 9.33 12.14 -11.20
CA GLU A 219 8.00 12.57 -11.64
C GLU A 219 6.88 11.53 -11.46
N TYR A 220 7.06 10.54 -10.57
CA TYR A 220 5.98 9.63 -10.20
C TYR A 220 4.92 10.37 -9.38
N ALA A 221 3.65 10.10 -9.65
CA ALA A 221 2.61 10.32 -8.65
C ALA A 221 2.80 9.25 -7.56
N VAL A 222 2.80 9.65 -6.29
CA VAL A 222 3.03 8.74 -5.16
C VAL A 222 1.79 8.69 -4.30
N MET A 223 1.22 7.50 -4.10
CA MET A 223 0.16 7.23 -3.13
C MET A 223 0.75 6.45 -1.96
N ILE A 224 0.34 6.80 -0.74
CA ILE A 224 0.74 6.12 0.49
C ILE A 224 -0.53 5.74 1.24
N LEU A 225 -0.73 4.45 1.48
CA LEU A 225 -1.82 3.94 2.31
C LEU A 225 -1.41 2.63 2.98
N ALA A 226 -1.87 2.41 4.22
CA ALA A 226 -1.79 1.08 4.81
C ALA A 226 -2.86 0.16 4.20
N ASP A 227 -2.62 -1.14 4.26
CA ASP A 227 -3.55 -2.19 3.80
C ASP A 227 -4.60 -2.57 4.84
N HIS A 228 -4.23 -2.51 6.12
CA HIS A 228 -5.12 -2.60 7.27
C HIS A 228 -4.53 -1.83 8.46
N GLY A 229 -5.27 -1.81 9.57
CA GLY A 229 -4.79 -1.40 10.88
C GLY A 229 -4.55 -2.58 11.80
N GLN A 230 -4.33 -2.30 13.08
CA GLN A 230 -4.08 -3.31 14.10
C GLN A 230 -4.42 -2.75 15.47
N HIS A 231 -4.86 -3.61 16.38
CA HIS A 231 -5.18 -3.26 17.76
C HIS A 231 -4.41 -4.10 18.77
N ASP A 232 -4.46 -3.66 20.03
CA ASP A 232 -3.91 -4.38 21.16
C ASP A 232 -4.75 -5.63 21.50
N GLY A 233 -4.18 -6.82 21.34
CA GLY A 233 -4.71 -8.06 21.89
C GLY A 233 -4.26 -8.32 23.33
N GLU A 234 -4.59 -9.50 23.87
CA GLU A 234 -4.24 -9.88 25.25
C GLU A 234 -2.72 -9.91 25.49
N GLU A 235 -1.97 -10.59 24.62
CA GLU A 235 -0.50 -10.74 24.74
C GLU A 235 0.27 -10.05 23.62
N ARG A 236 -0.36 -9.86 22.46
CA ARG A 236 0.25 -9.36 21.22
C ARG A 236 -0.70 -8.46 20.45
N GLY A 237 -0.19 -7.69 19.49
CA GLY A 237 -1.06 -7.02 18.52
C GLY A 237 -1.78 -8.05 17.64
N THR A 238 -3.00 -7.72 17.21
CA THR A 238 -3.80 -8.55 16.31
C THR A 238 -4.67 -7.70 15.41
N HIS A 239 -5.11 -8.28 14.29
CA HIS A 239 -6.00 -7.66 13.34
C HIS A 239 -6.91 -8.73 12.70
N GLY A 240 -7.70 -8.36 11.68
CA GLY A 240 -8.57 -9.26 10.93
C GLY A 240 -10.06 -9.08 11.22
N THR A 241 -10.44 -8.10 12.04
CA THR A 241 -11.83 -7.78 12.39
C THR A 241 -12.40 -6.64 11.54
N ASP A 242 -13.71 -6.42 11.65
CA ASP A 242 -14.42 -5.29 11.04
C ASP A 242 -14.35 -4.01 11.88
N SER A 243 -13.63 -4.04 13.01
CA SER A 243 -13.45 -2.87 13.87
C SER A 243 -12.74 -1.74 13.13
N ASP A 244 -13.00 -0.51 13.56
CA ASP A 244 -12.37 0.66 12.95
C ASP A 244 -10.84 0.68 13.18
N GLU A 245 -10.35 0.04 14.25
CA GLU A 245 -8.91 -0.07 14.54
C GLU A 245 -8.19 -0.96 13.52
N ASP A 246 -8.86 -1.98 12.99
CA ASP A 246 -8.32 -2.89 11.99
C ASP A 246 -8.62 -2.45 10.55
N SER A 247 -9.72 -1.72 10.34
CA SER A 247 -10.23 -1.48 8.99
C SER A 247 -10.04 -0.06 8.47
N LEU A 248 -9.86 0.94 9.32
CA LEU A 248 -9.65 2.32 8.86
C LEU A 248 -8.18 2.62 8.65
N VAL A 249 -7.81 3.02 7.44
CA VAL A 249 -6.43 3.32 7.06
C VAL A 249 -6.32 4.72 6.43
N PRO A 250 -5.25 5.49 6.74
CA PRO A 250 -5.00 6.75 6.07
C PRO A 250 -4.56 6.50 4.63
N CYS A 251 -5.04 7.32 3.69
CA CYS A 251 -4.51 7.40 2.33
C CYS A 251 -4.15 8.85 2.00
N THR A 252 -2.87 9.10 1.76
CA THR A 252 -2.33 10.40 1.32
C THR A 252 -1.58 10.24 0.00
N TRP A 253 -1.30 11.34 -0.68
CA TRP A 253 -0.70 11.30 -2.01
C TRP A 253 0.13 12.55 -2.33
N ILE A 254 1.04 12.40 -3.27
CA ILE A 254 1.91 13.42 -3.85
C ILE A 254 1.81 13.35 -5.37
N THR A 255 1.71 14.53 -5.96
CA THR A 255 1.40 14.77 -7.36
C THR A 255 2.46 15.71 -7.89
#